data_AF-A0A3M2GM69-F1
#
_entry.id   AF-A0A3M2GM69-F1
#
_cell.length_a   1.000
_cell.length_b   1.000
_cell.length_c   1.000
_cell.angle_alpha   90.00
_cell.angle_beta   90.00
_cell.angle_gamma   90.00
#
_symmetry.space_group_name_H-M   'P 1'
#
loop_
_entity.id
_entity.type
_entity.pdbx_description
1 polymer ?
#
loop_
_entity_poly.entity_id
_entity_poly.type
_entity_poly.pdbx_seq_one_letter_code
_entity_poly.pdbx_strand_id
1 'polypeptide(L)'
;MTRPPRSPWKTAVRLGAVWVVTLAVLVTAVTPPERCAPPAPDRLEAAIDAATGWLLVNQEPDGTWLYDYDRSAAAPVPGYNLVRHAGVTMALYMRDALQGDPAAFAAAERGLSWLDDHLVAVGGGVAYADGTRAETGTAALALAGLIWRRDATGSTDRDPLIVGLADFVAGQVFERGAVSVAHDLTAGRRVDAVSKFFTGEAMWALALADQRLPGHGWGEVALRIADHVALHRDDEEPEFPPNDDHWSAYALA
;
A
#
# COMPACT_ATOMS: atom_id res chain seq x y z
N MET A 1 18.75 13.09 70.82
CA MET A 1 17.52 13.35 70.03
C MET A 1 17.42 12.33 68.90
N THR A 2 16.59 11.30 69.08
CA THR A 2 16.37 10.23 68.09
C THR A 2 15.28 10.66 67.11
N ARG A 3 15.59 10.75 65.81
CA ARG A 3 14.60 11.09 64.77
C ARG A 3 13.51 10.01 64.74
N PRO A 4 12.22 10.37 64.69
CA PRO A 4 11.15 9.39 64.61
C PRO A 4 11.24 8.60 63.29
N PRO A 5 10.92 7.29 63.31
CA PRO A 5 10.96 6.47 62.11
C PRO A 5 10.01 7.03 61.05
N ARG A 6 10.51 7.20 59.83
CA ARG A 6 9.70 7.65 58.70
C ARG A 6 8.66 6.58 58.40
N SER A 7 7.38 6.98 58.40
CA SER A 7 6.28 6.10 58.04
C SER A 7 6.48 5.57 56.61
N PRO A 8 6.55 4.25 56.40
CA PRO A 8 6.74 3.65 55.09
C PRO A 8 5.63 4.03 54.11
N TRP A 9 4.41 4.24 54.63
CA TRP A 9 3.26 4.75 53.87
C TRP A 9 3.51 6.13 53.25
N LYS A 10 4.09 7.07 54.01
CA LYS A 10 4.39 8.42 53.49
C LYS A 10 5.46 8.38 52.39
N THR A 11 6.38 7.44 52.45
CA THR A 11 7.38 7.22 51.40
C THR A 11 6.75 6.62 50.15
N ALA A 12 5.88 5.61 50.30
CA ALA A 12 5.16 4.99 49.19
C ALA A 12 4.26 5.98 48.45
N VAL A 13 3.49 6.81 49.16
CA VAL A 13 2.64 7.86 48.57
C VAL A 13 3.47 8.87 47.78
N ARG A 14 4.64 9.29 48.29
CA ARG A 14 5.52 10.23 47.59
C ARG A 14 6.11 9.63 46.32
N LEU A 15 6.57 8.38 46.38
CA LEU A 15 7.10 7.68 45.21
C LEU A 15 6.01 7.45 44.15
N GLY A 16 4.80 7.07 44.57
CA GLY A 16 3.66 6.97 43.67
C GLY A 16 3.32 8.29 43.00
N ALA A 17 3.32 9.40 43.75
CA ALA A 17 3.08 10.73 43.19
C ALA A 17 4.15 11.15 42.17
N VAL A 18 5.43 10.86 42.43
CA VAL A 18 6.52 11.12 41.47
C VAL A 18 6.29 10.33 40.18
N TRP A 19 5.97 9.04 40.27
CA TRP A 19 5.70 8.21 39.09
C TRP A 19 4.49 8.70 38.29
N VAL A 20 3.40 9.09 38.95
CA VAL A 20 2.21 9.66 38.28
C VAL A 20 2.57 10.95 37.55
N VAL A 21 3.33 11.85 38.19
CA VAL A 21 3.76 13.11 37.56
C VAL A 21 4.68 12.83 36.38
N THR A 22 5.65 11.93 36.52
CA THR A 22 6.57 11.56 35.43
C THR A 22 5.82 10.96 34.25
N LEU A 23 4.88 10.03 34.48
CA LEU A 23 4.06 9.45 33.42
C LEU A 23 3.17 10.49 32.74
N ALA A 24 2.54 11.39 33.51
CA ALA A 24 1.75 12.48 32.94
C ALA A 24 2.60 13.41 32.07
N VAL A 25 3.81 13.75 32.51
CA VAL A 25 4.76 14.56 31.71
C VAL A 25 5.18 13.81 30.45
N LEU A 26 5.51 12.52 30.53
CA LEU A 26 5.87 11.73 29.34
C LEU A 26 4.72 11.66 28.33
N VAL A 27 3.50 11.37 28.77
CA VAL A 27 2.32 11.26 27.90
C VAL A 27 1.96 12.61 27.23
N THR A 28 2.11 13.71 27.96
CA THR A 28 1.74 15.04 27.45
C THR A 28 2.83 15.71 26.61
N ALA A 29 4.10 15.52 26.96
CA ALA A 29 5.22 16.24 26.37
C ALA A 29 5.98 15.43 25.30
N VAL A 30 5.96 14.09 25.39
CA VAL A 30 6.71 13.21 24.47
C VAL A 30 5.79 12.51 23.48
N THR A 31 4.52 12.27 23.83
CA THR A 31 3.54 11.59 22.96
C THR A 31 2.27 12.40 22.67
N PRO A 32 2.25 13.74 22.51
CA PRO A 32 1.09 14.36 21.90
C PRO A 32 0.98 13.80 20.47
N PRO A 33 -0.16 13.23 20.04
CA PRO A 33 -0.34 12.91 18.63
C PRO A 33 -0.13 14.20 17.85
N GLU A 34 0.69 14.16 16.81
CA GLU A 34 0.89 15.33 15.96
C GLU A 34 -0.47 15.77 15.41
N ARG A 35 -1.02 16.85 15.99
CA ARG A 35 -2.23 17.49 15.48
C ARG A 35 -1.80 18.44 14.37
N CYS A 36 -1.50 17.87 13.22
CA CYS A 36 -1.37 18.64 12.00
C CYS A 36 -2.74 19.24 11.67
N ALA A 37 -2.79 20.56 11.43
CA ALA A 37 -3.97 21.15 10.84
C ALA A 37 -4.22 20.46 9.48
N PRO A 38 -5.48 20.19 9.09
CA PRO A 38 -5.75 19.64 7.78
C PRO A 38 -5.10 20.52 6.71
N PRO A 39 -4.38 19.92 5.74
CA PRO A 39 -3.78 20.69 4.67
C PRO A 39 -4.87 21.44 3.89
N ALA A 40 -4.57 22.67 3.48
CA ALA A 40 -5.50 23.47 2.70
C ALA A 40 -5.74 22.80 1.32
N PRO A 41 -6.99 22.72 0.83
CA PRO A 41 -7.30 21.99 -0.41
C PRO A 41 -6.50 22.44 -1.64
N ASP A 42 -6.23 23.74 -1.76
CA ASP A 42 -5.40 24.32 -2.82
C ASP A 42 -3.95 23.83 -2.78
N ARG A 43 -3.40 23.60 -1.59
CA ARG A 43 -2.06 23.02 -1.43
C ARG A 43 -2.02 21.54 -1.78
N LEU A 44 -3.10 20.80 -1.49
CA LEU A 44 -3.21 19.41 -1.91
C LEU A 44 -3.25 19.30 -3.42
N GLU A 45 -4.07 20.11 -4.09
CA GLU A 45 -4.16 20.12 -5.54
C GLU A 45 -2.81 20.50 -6.18
N ALA A 46 -2.16 21.56 -5.69
CA ALA A 46 -0.84 21.96 -6.17
C ALA A 46 0.23 20.86 -5.99
N ALA A 47 0.14 20.07 -4.91
CA ALA A 47 1.04 18.95 -4.69
C ALA A 47 0.76 17.79 -5.66
N ILE A 48 -0.51 17.48 -5.94
CA ILE A 48 -0.92 16.48 -6.93
C ILE A 48 -0.47 16.89 -8.33
N ASP A 49 -0.67 18.15 -8.72
CA ASP A 49 -0.22 18.70 -10.01
C ASP A 49 1.29 18.62 -10.15
N ALA A 50 2.04 19.00 -9.10
CA ALA A 50 3.49 18.95 -9.11
C ALA A 50 4.01 17.50 -9.23
N ALA A 51 3.41 16.56 -8.50
CA ALA A 51 3.76 15.15 -8.57
C ALA A 51 3.44 14.56 -9.95
N THR A 52 2.25 14.81 -10.48
CA THR A 52 1.84 14.37 -11.82
C THR A 52 2.77 14.93 -12.88
N GLY A 53 3.04 16.23 -12.86
CA GLY A 53 3.96 16.88 -13.80
C GLY A 53 5.36 16.27 -13.76
N TRP A 54 5.88 15.93 -12.57
CA TRP A 54 7.16 15.26 -12.45
C TRP A 54 7.14 13.87 -13.10
N LEU A 55 6.10 13.06 -12.84
CA LEU A 55 5.95 11.72 -13.42
C LEU A 55 5.84 11.76 -14.95
N LEU A 56 5.13 12.74 -15.50
CA LEU A 56 4.98 12.91 -16.94
C LEU A 56 6.31 13.24 -17.64
N VAL A 57 7.12 14.11 -17.03
CA VAL A 57 8.41 14.54 -17.60
C VAL A 57 9.48 13.45 -17.47
N ASN A 58 9.39 12.60 -16.45
CA ASN A 58 10.37 11.56 -16.17
C ASN A 58 9.93 10.16 -16.63
N GLN A 59 8.93 10.07 -17.50
CA GLN A 59 8.61 8.82 -18.18
C GLN A 59 9.46 8.66 -19.44
N GLU A 60 10.13 7.53 -19.55
CA GLU A 60 10.91 7.14 -20.72
C GLU A 60 9.99 6.72 -21.89
N PRO A 61 10.51 6.72 -23.14
CA PRO A 61 9.72 6.36 -24.32
C PRO A 61 9.15 4.94 -24.30
N ASP A 62 9.77 4.01 -23.57
CA ASP A 62 9.31 2.63 -23.42
C ASP A 62 8.22 2.46 -22.34
N GLY A 63 7.85 3.54 -21.65
CA GLY A 63 6.84 3.53 -20.59
C GLY A 63 7.41 3.39 -19.18
N THR A 64 8.72 3.14 -19.03
CA THR A 64 9.38 3.15 -17.72
C THR A 64 9.51 4.56 -17.14
N TRP A 65 9.84 4.67 -15.87
CA TRP A 65 10.11 5.95 -15.22
C TRP A 65 11.53 6.01 -14.68
N LEU A 66 12.09 7.22 -14.57
CA LEU A 66 13.26 7.45 -13.73
C LEU A 66 12.97 6.97 -12.30
N TYR A 67 13.55 5.83 -11.94
CA TYR A 67 13.24 5.16 -10.69
C TYR A 67 13.92 5.83 -9.48
N ASP A 68 15.21 6.08 -9.60
CA ASP A 68 16.01 6.69 -8.53
C ASP A 68 17.07 7.61 -9.14
N TYR A 69 17.34 8.71 -8.44
CA TYR A 69 18.20 9.79 -8.92
C TYR A 69 19.12 10.28 -7.80
N ASP A 70 20.42 10.09 -7.98
CA ASP A 70 21.43 10.63 -7.10
C ASP A 70 21.65 12.11 -7.45
N ARG A 71 21.10 12.99 -6.61
CA ARG A 71 21.25 14.44 -6.76
C ARG A 71 22.71 14.90 -6.66
N SER A 72 23.55 14.22 -5.87
CA SER A 72 24.95 14.60 -5.67
C SER A 72 25.80 14.25 -6.89
N ALA A 73 25.53 13.11 -7.51
CA ALA A 73 26.17 12.67 -8.75
C ALA A 73 25.49 13.24 -10.01
N ALA A 74 24.31 13.85 -9.85
CA ALA A 74 23.44 14.33 -10.93
C ALA A 74 23.11 13.24 -11.96
N ALA A 75 22.88 12.01 -11.50
CA ALA A 75 22.73 10.84 -12.36
C ALA A 75 21.63 9.87 -11.87
N PRO A 76 20.97 9.14 -12.78
CA PRO A 76 20.11 8.02 -12.41
C PRO A 76 20.88 6.93 -11.67
N VAL A 77 20.22 6.32 -10.67
CA VAL A 77 20.73 5.13 -9.99
C VAL A 77 20.19 3.89 -10.69
N PRO A 78 21.04 2.91 -11.07
CA PRO A 78 20.57 1.68 -11.71
C PRO A 78 19.66 0.88 -10.78
N GLY A 79 18.60 0.33 -11.35
CA GLY A 79 17.62 -0.48 -10.64
C GLY A 79 16.21 -0.12 -11.07
N TYR A 80 15.30 -1.06 -10.89
CA TYR A 80 13.90 -0.87 -11.20
C TYR A 80 13.04 -1.70 -10.26
N ASN A 81 11.83 -1.24 -9.99
CA ASN A 81 10.91 -1.94 -9.09
C ASN A 81 9.52 -1.99 -9.70
N LEU A 82 9.04 -3.20 -9.99
CA LEU A 82 7.74 -3.43 -10.60
C LEU A 82 6.58 -2.91 -9.75
N VAL A 83 6.65 -3.07 -8.42
CA VAL A 83 5.59 -2.59 -7.51
C VAL A 83 5.45 -1.07 -7.61
N ARG A 84 6.57 -0.34 -7.63
CA ARG A 84 6.59 1.12 -7.76
C ARG A 84 6.09 1.57 -9.13
N HIS A 85 6.45 0.84 -10.18
CA HIS A 85 5.90 1.08 -11.52
C HIS A 85 4.38 0.91 -11.55
N ALA A 86 3.84 -0.19 -11.01
CA ALA A 86 2.40 -0.43 -10.91
C ALA A 86 1.69 0.66 -10.08
N GLY A 87 2.30 1.10 -8.98
CA GLY A 87 1.78 2.18 -8.15
C GLY A 87 1.70 3.54 -8.87
N VAL A 88 2.72 3.88 -9.66
CA VAL A 88 2.71 5.10 -10.49
C VAL A 88 1.63 5.01 -11.57
N THR A 89 1.56 3.89 -12.28
CA THR A 89 0.52 3.64 -13.30
C THR A 89 -0.89 3.78 -12.71
N MET A 90 -1.13 3.19 -11.54
CA MET A 90 -2.38 3.33 -10.80
C MET A 90 -2.69 4.78 -10.44
N ALA A 91 -1.73 5.51 -9.86
CA ALA A 91 -1.93 6.90 -9.47
C ALA A 91 -2.28 7.81 -10.67
N LEU A 92 -1.69 7.55 -11.83
CA LEU A 92 -1.99 8.28 -13.07
C LEU A 92 -3.40 7.97 -13.61
N TYR A 93 -3.85 6.72 -13.55
CA TYR A 93 -5.25 6.39 -13.84
C TYR A 93 -6.22 7.05 -12.87
N MET A 94 -5.89 7.09 -11.57
CA MET A 94 -6.69 7.81 -10.57
C MET A 94 -6.76 9.30 -10.89
N ARG A 95 -5.64 9.93 -11.28
CA ARG A 95 -5.60 11.34 -11.67
C ARG A 95 -6.53 11.61 -12.85
N ASP A 96 -6.49 10.77 -13.88
CA ASP A 96 -7.42 10.90 -15.00
C ASP A 96 -8.88 10.69 -14.57
N ALA A 97 -9.18 9.62 -13.85
CA ALA A 97 -10.54 9.30 -13.43
C ALA A 97 -11.19 10.39 -12.56
N LEU A 98 -10.39 11.05 -11.71
CA LEU A 98 -10.88 12.06 -10.77
C LEU A 98 -10.89 13.48 -11.35
N GLN A 99 -9.99 13.81 -12.27
CA GLN A 99 -9.78 15.19 -12.75
C GLN A 99 -9.85 15.36 -14.28
N GLY A 100 -10.03 14.27 -15.02
CA GLY A 100 -10.08 14.28 -16.49
C GLY A 100 -8.78 14.75 -17.13
N ASP A 101 -7.65 14.16 -16.70
CA ASP A 101 -6.31 14.49 -17.15
C ASP A 101 -5.83 13.52 -18.26
N PRO A 102 -6.02 13.86 -19.55
CA PRO A 102 -5.67 12.97 -20.65
C PRO A 102 -4.16 12.74 -20.78
N ALA A 103 -3.32 13.64 -20.24
CA ALA A 103 -1.88 13.43 -20.23
C ALA A 103 -1.48 12.36 -19.21
N ALA A 104 -2.10 12.38 -18.02
CA ALA A 104 -1.97 11.32 -17.04
C ALA A 104 -2.48 9.98 -17.59
N PHE A 105 -3.64 9.95 -18.25
CA PHE A 105 -4.15 8.74 -18.91
C PHE A 105 -3.17 8.18 -19.93
N ALA A 106 -2.66 9.01 -20.83
CA ALA A 106 -1.73 8.58 -21.86
C ALA A 106 -0.40 8.05 -21.28
N ALA A 107 0.06 8.62 -20.16
CA ALA A 107 1.24 8.12 -19.45
C ALA A 107 0.96 6.80 -18.74
N ALA A 108 -0.22 6.64 -18.13
CA ALA A 108 -0.65 5.39 -17.52
C ALA A 108 -0.75 4.25 -18.56
N GLU A 109 -1.32 4.51 -19.75
CA GLU A 109 -1.38 3.51 -20.82
C GLU A 109 0.02 3.07 -21.29
N ARG A 110 1.01 3.97 -21.34
CA ARG A 110 2.40 3.60 -21.65
C ARG A 110 3.01 2.73 -20.55
N GLY A 111 2.76 3.06 -19.28
CA GLY A 111 3.19 2.23 -18.15
C GLY A 111 2.56 0.84 -18.20
N LEU A 112 1.24 0.75 -18.42
CA LEU A 112 0.55 -0.53 -18.58
C LEU A 112 1.11 -1.34 -19.75
N SER A 113 1.38 -0.69 -20.89
CA SER A 113 1.99 -1.36 -22.05
C SER A 113 3.35 -1.98 -21.71
N TRP A 114 4.15 -1.32 -20.88
CA TRP A 114 5.42 -1.87 -20.42
C TRP A 114 5.23 -3.04 -19.43
N LEU A 115 4.23 -2.95 -18.54
CA LEU A 115 3.86 -4.05 -17.66
C LEU A 115 3.37 -5.28 -18.44
N ASP A 116 2.65 -5.10 -19.53
CA ASP A 116 2.13 -6.21 -20.35
C ASP A 116 3.27 -7.15 -20.83
N ASP A 117 4.48 -6.62 -21.05
CA ASP A 117 5.67 -7.43 -21.41
C ASP A 117 6.20 -8.30 -20.25
N HIS A 118 5.75 -8.05 -19.02
CA HIS A 118 6.13 -8.76 -17.79
C HIS A 118 5.02 -9.70 -17.29
N LEU A 119 3.93 -9.85 -18.05
CA LEU A 119 2.77 -10.63 -17.66
C LEU A 119 3.06 -12.14 -17.78
N VAL A 120 2.82 -12.87 -16.68
CA VAL A 120 3.00 -14.32 -16.60
C VAL A 120 1.73 -14.98 -16.06
N ALA A 121 1.43 -16.20 -16.54
CA ALA A 121 0.38 -17.03 -15.96
C ALA A 121 0.89 -17.68 -14.67
N VAL A 122 0.15 -17.53 -13.56
CA VAL A 122 0.58 -18.02 -12.25
C VAL A 122 -0.61 -18.22 -11.31
N GLY A 123 -0.56 -19.29 -10.50
CA GLY A 123 -1.46 -19.43 -9.34
C GLY A 123 -2.96 -19.40 -9.63
N GLY A 124 -3.39 -19.83 -10.82
CA GLY A 124 -4.80 -19.80 -11.24
C GLY A 124 -5.24 -18.49 -11.91
N GLY A 125 -4.36 -17.50 -12.00
CA GLY A 125 -4.61 -16.22 -12.67
C GLY A 125 -3.38 -15.75 -13.46
N VAL A 126 -3.15 -14.44 -13.48
CA VAL A 126 -1.97 -13.80 -14.08
C VAL A 126 -1.35 -12.81 -13.10
N ALA A 127 -0.05 -12.57 -13.24
CA ALA A 127 0.67 -11.58 -12.46
C ALA A 127 1.82 -10.99 -13.27
N TYR A 128 2.41 -9.92 -12.76
CA TYR A 128 3.62 -9.34 -13.32
C TYR A 128 4.85 -9.86 -12.57
N ALA A 129 5.88 -10.26 -13.31
CA ALA A 129 7.10 -10.82 -12.72
C ALA A 129 8.36 -10.22 -13.33
N ASP A 130 9.37 -10.05 -12.47
CA ASP A 130 10.75 -9.81 -12.88
C ASP A 130 11.61 -10.95 -12.30
N GLY A 131 12.26 -11.69 -13.21
CA GLY A 131 12.99 -12.90 -12.86
C GLY A 131 12.08 -14.04 -12.37
N THR A 132 12.29 -14.50 -11.14
CA THR A 132 11.67 -15.72 -10.60
C THR A 132 10.53 -15.47 -9.62
N ARG A 133 10.12 -14.20 -9.44
CA ARG A 133 9.11 -13.81 -8.47
C ARG A 133 8.06 -12.91 -9.10
N ALA A 134 6.80 -13.23 -8.81
CA ALA A 134 5.67 -12.34 -9.06
C ALA A 134 5.24 -11.69 -7.74
N GLU A 135 5.58 -10.42 -7.55
CA GLU A 135 5.26 -9.69 -6.32
C GLU A 135 3.76 -9.38 -6.24
N THR A 136 3.17 -9.63 -5.07
CA THR A 136 1.72 -9.46 -4.87
C THR A 136 1.30 -8.00 -4.94
N GLY A 137 2.11 -7.09 -4.41
CA GLY A 137 1.85 -5.65 -4.47
C GLY A 137 1.80 -5.12 -5.91
N THR A 138 2.66 -5.64 -6.81
CA THR A 138 2.62 -5.26 -8.24
C THR A 138 1.27 -5.59 -8.85
N ALA A 139 0.78 -6.82 -8.64
CA ALA A 139 -0.51 -7.24 -9.16
C ALA A 139 -1.67 -6.48 -8.51
N ALA A 140 -1.62 -6.23 -7.19
CA ALA A 140 -2.67 -5.50 -6.47
C ALA A 140 -2.79 -4.04 -6.95
N LEU A 141 -1.68 -3.31 -7.06
CA LEU A 141 -1.69 -1.91 -7.53
C LEU A 141 -2.09 -1.81 -9.00
N ALA A 142 -1.61 -2.72 -9.86
CA ALA A 142 -2.03 -2.76 -11.25
C ALA A 142 -3.54 -3.07 -11.39
N LEU A 143 -4.06 -4.01 -10.60
CA LEU A 143 -5.50 -4.31 -10.52
C LEU A 143 -6.31 -3.07 -10.13
N ALA A 144 -5.93 -2.38 -9.06
CA ALA A 144 -6.60 -1.14 -8.65
C ALA A 144 -6.56 -0.08 -9.77
N GLY A 145 -5.41 0.10 -10.43
CA GLY A 145 -5.26 1.02 -11.55
C GLY A 145 -6.17 0.69 -12.74
N LEU A 146 -6.28 -0.59 -13.09
CA LEU A 146 -7.17 -1.05 -14.16
C LEU A 146 -8.66 -0.85 -13.83
N ILE A 147 -9.05 -0.95 -12.55
CA ILE A 147 -10.41 -0.61 -12.12
C ILE A 147 -10.67 0.90 -12.30
N TRP A 148 -9.73 1.77 -11.93
CA TRP A 148 -9.86 3.21 -12.17
C TRP A 148 -9.90 3.55 -13.67
N ARG A 149 -9.04 2.93 -14.48
CA ARG A 149 -9.08 3.03 -15.96
C ARG A 149 -10.45 2.63 -16.50
N ARG A 150 -10.99 1.51 -16.00
CA ARG A 150 -12.30 0.99 -16.39
C ARG A 150 -13.41 1.98 -16.05
N ASP A 151 -13.41 2.54 -14.85
CA ASP A 151 -14.41 3.52 -14.40
C ASP A 151 -14.34 4.81 -15.22
N ALA A 152 -13.14 5.30 -15.54
CA ALA A 152 -12.94 6.52 -16.33
C ALA A 152 -13.38 6.37 -17.80
N THR A 153 -13.11 5.21 -18.41
CA THR A 153 -13.31 4.99 -19.85
C THR A 153 -14.61 4.27 -20.19
N GLY A 154 -15.18 3.53 -19.24
CA GLY A 154 -16.25 2.56 -19.47
C GLY A 154 -15.81 1.30 -20.24
N SER A 155 -14.54 1.22 -20.67
CA SER A 155 -14.04 0.13 -21.50
C SER A 155 -13.93 -1.18 -20.71
N THR A 156 -14.32 -2.29 -21.34
CA THR A 156 -14.24 -3.66 -20.80
C THR A 156 -13.12 -4.48 -21.45
N ASP A 157 -12.31 -3.87 -22.31
CA ASP A 157 -11.24 -4.54 -23.06
C ASP A 157 -10.20 -5.23 -22.16
N ARG A 158 -10.02 -4.72 -20.94
CA ARG A 158 -9.10 -5.27 -19.93
C ARG A 158 -9.78 -6.10 -18.84
N ASP A 159 -11.08 -6.36 -18.92
CA ASP A 159 -11.79 -7.19 -17.92
C ASP A 159 -11.15 -8.59 -17.72
N PRO A 160 -10.68 -9.31 -18.76
CA PRO A 160 -9.98 -10.58 -18.55
C PRO A 160 -8.69 -10.45 -17.75
N LEU A 161 -7.95 -9.33 -17.92
CA LEU A 161 -6.75 -9.05 -17.16
C LEU A 161 -7.08 -8.70 -15.70
N ILE A 162 -8.13 -7.90 -15.48
CA ILE A 162 -8.66 -7.59 -14.14
C ILE A 162 -9.02 -8.88 -13.39
N VAL A 163 -9.77 -9.78 -14.02
CA VAL A 163 -10.14 -11.08 -13.43
C VAL A 163 -8.90 -11.90 -13.09
N GLY A 164 -7.97 -12.04 -14.03
CA GLY A 164 -6.77 -12.84 -13.80
C GLY A 164 -5.85 -12.29 -12.71
N LEU A 165 -5.71 -10.96 -12.60
CA LEU A 165 -4.95 -10.32 -11.52
C LEU A 165 -5.65 -10.49 -10.16
N ALA A 166 -6.98 -10.32 -10.11
CA ALA A 166 -7.75 -10.49 -8.88
C ALA A 166 -7.70 -11.94 -8.37
N ASP A 167 -7.80 -12.92 -9.26
CA ASP A 167 -7.65 -14.34 -8.92
C ASP A 167 -6.24 -14.66 -8.39
N PHE A 168 -5.19 -14.07 -9.01
CA PHE A 168 -3.83 -14.21 -8.51
C PHE A 168 -3.68 -13.61 -7.11
N VAL A 169 -4.13 -12.37 -6.90
CA VAL A 169 -4.03 -11.66 -5.61
C VAL A 169 -4.80 -12.42 -4.52
N ALA A 170 -6.02 -12.88 -4.82
CA ALA A 170 -6.81 -13.71 -3.90
C ALA A 170 -6.08 -15.02 -3.54
N GLY A 171 -5.38 -15.64 -4.50
CA GLY A 171 -4.56 -16.82 -4.27
C GLY A 171 -3.33 -16.60 -3.38
N GLN A 172 -2.91 -15.35 -3.17
CA GLN A 172 -1.77 -15.00 -2.29
C GLN A 172 -2.18 -14.83 -0.81
N VAL A 173 -3.48 -14.81 -0.51
CA VAL A 173 -3.99 -14.62 0.84
C VAL A 173 -3.91 -15.92 1.64
N PHE A 174 -3.25 -15.87 2.81
CA PHE A 174 -3.17 -16.99 3.75
C PHE A 174 -4.52 -17.24 4.43
N GLU A 175 -4.66 -18.40 5.06
CA GLU A 175 -5.91 -18.80 5.71
C GLU A 175 -6.39 -17.79 6.76
N ARG A 176 -5.45 -17.16 7.49
CA ARG A 176 -5.74 -16.14 8.51
C ARG A 176 -5.90 -14.72 7.97
N GLY A 177 -5.74 -14.49 6.66
CA GLY A 177 -5.93 -13.17 6.04
C GLY A 177 -4.65 -12.36 5.77
N ALA A 178 -3.51 -12.74 6.36
CA ALA A 178 -2.20 -12.19 5.94
C ALA A 178 -1.95 -12.45 4.44
N VAL A 179 -1.14 -11.61 3.80
CA VAL A 179 -0.89 -11.69 2.35
C VAL A 179 0.58 -11.98 2.07
N SER A 180 0.82 -13.02 1.25
CA SER A 180 2.17 -13.37 0.78
C SER A 180 2.82 -12.20 0.05
N VAL A 181 4.14 -12.03 0.23
CA VAL A 181 4.90 -11.03 -0.53
C VAL A 181 4.93 -11.29 -2.04
N ALA A 182 4.96 -12.56 -2.43
CA ALA A 182 5.15 -12.95 -3.81
C ALA A 182 4.76 -14.41 -4.06
N HIS A 183 4.65 -14.76 -5.33
CA HIS A 183 4.71 -16.14 -5.81
C HIS A 183 6.10 -16.47 -6.34
N ASP A 184 6.67 -17.58 -5.89
CA ASP A 184 7.92 -18.12 -6.42
C ASP A 184 7.61 -18.97 -7.66
N LEU A 185 7.99 -18.47 -8.83
CA LEU A 185 7.71 -19.10 -10.12
C LEU A 185 8.51 -20.39 -10.34
N THR A 186 9.66 -20.55 -9.66
CA THR A 186 10.48 -21.76 -9.77
C THR A 186 9.92 -22.87 -8.90
N ALA A 187 9.52 -22.54 -7.67
CA ALA A 187 8.96 -23.48 -6.72
C ALA A 187 7.45 -23.73 -6.94
N GLY A 188 6.78 -22.91 -7.74
CA GLY A 188 5.34 -23.03 -8.04
C GLY A 188 4.45 -22.83 -6.81
N ARG A 189 4.89 -21.98 -5.87
CA ARG A 189 4.18 -21.74 -4.61
C ARG A 189 4.35 -20.30 -4.14
N ARG A 190 3.41 -19.82 -3.34
CA ARG A 190 3.55 -18.57 -2.60
C ARG A 190 4.74 -18.60 -1.65
N VAL A 191 5.36 -17.45 -1.47
CA VAL A 191 6.44 -17.25 -0.50
C VAL A 191 5.85 -17.11 0.90
N ASP A 192 6.41 -17.81 1.88
CA ASP A 192 5.97 -17.72 3.27
C ASP A 192 6.62 -16.50 3.97
N ALA A 193 6.22 -15.31 3.53
CA ALA A 193 6.62 -14.03 4.09
C ALA A 193 5.56 -12.97 3.77
N VAL A 194 5.49 -11.92 4.58
CA VAL A 194 4.55 -10.80 4.44
C VAL A 194 5.28 -9.49 4.19
N SER A 195 4.58 -8.53 3.58
CA SER A 195 5.07 -7.16 3.35
C SER A 195 4.27 -6.19 4.19
N LYS A 196 4.93 -5.13 4.67
CA LYS A 196 4.28 -4.00 5.35
C LYS A 196 3.11 -3.42 4.55
N PHE A 197 3.16 -3.44 3.22
CA PHE A 197 2.17 -2.75 2.40
C PHE A 197 1.18 -3.69 1.72
N PHE A 198 1.61 -4.90 1.35
CA PHE A 198 0.85 -5.71 0.39
C PHE A 198 -0.46 -6.25 0.96
N THR A 199 -0.55 -6.44 2.27
CA THR A 199 -1.79 -6.83 2.94
C THR A 199 -2.90 -5.80 2.69
N GLY A 200 -2.63 -4.51 2.94
CA GLY A 200 -3.60 -3.45 2.67
C GLY A 200 -3.82 -3.18 1.18
N GLU A 201 -2.76 -3.22 0.35
CA GLU A 201 -2.89 -3.06 -1.11
C GLU A 201 -3.80 -4.14 -1.72
N ALA A 202 -3.64 -5.40 -1.31
CA ALA A 202 -4.46 -6.51 -1.76
C ALA A 202 -5.91 -6.38 -1.27
N MET A 203 -6.13 -5.97 -0.01
CA MET A 203 -7.46 -5.72 0.53
C MET A 203 -8.22 -4.70 -0.33
N TRP A 204 -7.58 -3.57 -0.61
CA TRP A 204 -8.18 -2.50 -1.40
C TRP A 204 -8.46 -2.93 -2.85
N ALA A 205 -7.49 -3.55 -3.51
CA ALA A 205 -7.65 -3.99 -4.90
C ALA A 205 -8.76 -5.05 -5.07
N LEU A 206 -8.86 -6.01 -4.15
CA LEU A 206 -9.91 -7.03 -4.18
C LEU A 206 -11.29 -6.44 -3.88
N ALA A 207 -11.39 -5.49 -2.95
CA ALA A 207 -12.64 -4.78 -2.67
C ALA A 207 -13.13 -3.99 -3.90
N LEU A 208 -12.21 -3.27 -4.57
CA LEU A 208 -12.50 -2.57 -5.83
C LEU A 208 -12.97 -3.54 -6.92
N ALA A 209 -12.27 -4.66 -7.09
CA ALA A 209 -12.61 -5.66 -8.10
C ALA A 209 -14.00 -6.28 -7.85
N ASP A 210 -14.32 -6.66 -6.62
CA ASP A 210 -15.62 -7.25 -6.26
C ASP A 210 -16.79 -6.27 -6.50
N GLN A 211 -16.59 -4.99 -6.19
CA GLN A 211 -17.61 -3.97 -6.41
C GLN A 211 -17.94 -3.75 -7.91
N ARG A 212 -16.97 -3.98 -8.81
CA ARG A 212 -17.14 -3.72 -10.25
C ARG A 212 -17.43 -4.98 -11.05
N LEU A 213 -16.92 -6.12 -10.61
CA LEU A 213 -17.10 -7.43 -11.23
C LEU A 213 -17.51 -8.45 -10.13
N PRO A 214 -18.76 -8.37 -9.63
CA PRO A 214 -19.21 -9.21 -8.52
C PRO A 214 -19.39 -10.67 -8.94
N GLY A 215 -19.39 -11.58 -7.95
CA GLY A 215 -19.68 -13.01 -8.15
C GLY A 215 -18.45 -13.92 -8.23
N HIS A 216 -17.25 -13.36 -8.06
CA HIS A 216 -15.99 -14.10 -8.02
C HIS A 216 -15.53 -14.48 -6.61
N GLY A 217 -16.17 -13.93 -5.56
CA GLY A 217 -15.85 -14.22 -4.16
C GLY A 217 -14.69 -13.38 -3.59
N TRP A 218 -14.16 -12.42 -4.36
CA TRP A 218 -13.07 -11.56 -3.91
C TRP A 218 -13.47 -10.69 -2.71
N GLY A 219 -14.76 -10.31 -2.59
CA GLY A 219 -15.26 -9.60 -1.41
C GLY A 219 -15.09 -10.39 -0.11
N GLU A 220 -15.32 -11.72 -0.13
CA GLU A 220 -15.09 -12.57 1.05
C GLU A 220 -13.59 -12.67 1.41
N VAL A 221 -12.73 -12.65 0.39
CA VAL A 221 -11.28 -12.63 0.60
C VAL A 221 -10.83 -11.29 1.17
N ALA A 222 -11.34 -10.17 0.64
CA ALA A 222 -11.05 -8.83 1.16
C ALA A 222 -11.50 -8.67 2.63
N LEU A 223 -12.67 -9.21 3.00
CA LEU A 223 -13.16 -9.21 4.38
C LEU A 223 -12.27 -10.04 5.32
N ARG A 224 -11.67 -11.13 4.84
CA ARG A 224 -10.72 -11.92 5.62
C ARG A 224 -9.43 -11.17 5.89
N ILE A 225 -8.95 -10.41 4.90
CA ILE A 225 -7.81 -9.51 5.11
C ILE A 225 -8.19 -8.40 6.09
N ALA A 226 -9.40 -7.85 5.99
CA ALA A 226 -9.89 -6.83 6.92
C ALA A 226 -9.90 -7.32 8.38
N ASP A 227 -10.36 -8.55 8.62
CA ASP A 227 -10.35 -9.20 9.93
C ASP A 227 -8.91 -9.34 10.48
N HIS A 228 -7.97 -9.79 9.63
CA HIS A 228 -6.54 -9.87 9.98
C HIS A 228 -5.95 -8.51 10.36
N VAL A 229 -6.15 -7.50 9.51
CA VAL A 229 -5.64 -6.14 9.74
C VAL A 229 -6.20 -5.55 11.03
N ALA A 230 -7.49 -5.76 11.30
CA ALA A 230 -8.15 -5.18 12.46
C ALA A 230 -7.83 -5.89 13.80
N LEU A 231 -7.62 -7.22 13.78
CA LEU A 231 -7.61 -8.03 15.00
C LEU A 231 -6.29 -8.76 15.29
N HIS A 232 -5.43 -8.94 14.28
CA HIS A 232 -4.31 -9.89 14.37
C HIS A 232 -2.96 -9.32 13.94
N ARG A 233 -2.96 -8.34 13.03
CA ARG A 233 -1.74 -7.87 12.37
C ARG A 233 -0.67 -7.37 13.32
N ASP A 234 -1.01 -6.57 14.33
CA ASP A 234 -0.04 -6.02 15.27
C ASP A 234 0.69 -7.10 16.10
N ASP A 235 0.02 -8.25 16.34
CA ASP A 235 0.58 -9.38 17.07
C ASP A 235 1.34 -10.36 16.15
N GLU A 236 0.85 -10.55 14.92
CA GLU A 236 1.36 -11.57 13.97
C GLU A 236 2.39 -11.04 12.97
N GLU A 237 2.39 -9.73 12.69
CA GLU A 237 3.34 -9.02 11.83
C GLU A 237 4.05 -7.90 12.62
N PRO A 238 4.74 -8.21 13.74
CA PRO A 238 5.23 -7.20 14.66
C PRO A 238 6.28 -6.30 13.98
N GLU A 239 5.91 -5.05 13.73
CA GLU A 239 6.78 -3.99 13.25
C GLU A 239 6.79 -2.84 14.26
N PHE A 240 7.95 -2.20 14.47
CA PHE A 240 8.07 -1.02 15.31
C PHE A 240 8.61 0.17 14.52
N PRO A 241 7.88 1.30 14.44
CA PRO A 241 6.53 1.52 14.99
C PRO A 241 5.45 0.69 14.25
N PRO A 242 4.26 0.49 14.87
CA PRO A 242 3.12 -0.13 14.20
C PRO A 242 2.81 0.54 12.86
N ASN A 243 2.31 -0.23 11.91
CA ASN A 243 1.99 0.27 10.59
C ASN A 243 0.63 0.98 10.60
N ASP A 244 0.58 2.26 10.26
CA ASP A 244 -0.67 3.03 10.14
C ASP A 244 -1.56 2.59 8.94
N ASP A 245 -1.14 1.55 8.20
CA ASP A 245 -1.78 0.88 7.06
C ASP A 245 -2.83 1.70 6.28
N HIS A 246 -2.36 2.78 5.67
CA HIS A 246 -3.18 3.70 4.87
C HIS A 246 -3.91 3.02 3.71
N TRP A 247 -3.40 1.90 3.19
CA TRP A 247 -4.07 1.15 2.11
C TRP A 247 -5.37 0.50 2.59
N SER A 248 -5.38 -0.06 3.79
CA SER A 248 -6.59 -0.61 4.40
C SER A 248 -7.64 0.47 4.67
N ALA A 249 -7.23 1.72 4.92
CA ALA A 249 -8.17 2.84 5.01
C ALA A 249 -8.88 3.13 3.66
N TYR A 250 -8.19 3.00 2.52
CA TYR A 250 -8.83 3.13 1.20
C TYR A 250 -9.84 2.00 0.93
N ALA A 251 -9.58 0.80 1.42
CA ALA A 251 -10.50 -0.33 1.27
C ALA A 251 -11.81 -0.18 2.05
N LEU A 252 -11.79 0.59 3.15
CA LEU A 252 -12.94 0.82 4.03
C LEU A 252 -13.70 2.11 3.75
N ALA A 253 -13.18 2.97 2.85
CA ALA A 253 -13.77 4.24 2.46
C ALA A 253 -14.88 4.07 1.41
#